data_AF-A0A015IEQ9-F1
#
_entry.id   AF-A0A015IEQ9-F1
#
_cell.length_a   1.000
_cell.length_b   1.000
_cell.length_c   1.000
_cell.angle_alpha   90.00
_cell.angle_beta   90.00
_cell.angle_gamma   90.00
#
_symmetry.space_group_name_H-M   'P 1'
#
loop_
_entity.id
_entity.type
_entity.pdbx_description
1 polymer ?
#
loop_
_entity_poly.entity_id
_entity_poly.type
_entity_poly.pdbx_seq_one_letter_code
_entity_poly.pdbx_strand_id
1 'polypeptide(L)'
;MPQYIQNIYNDRKIPHDRRRTDTHFEYLCIDFGNGHRLTRQDYGIDASIIIGLRIAHAFFIEKEYGMSFQEFRIALEQYRDSFNNFHFNVVIGEIRKALNLSDKHLFFLYLHIDEFQLIDSWDKEDKSNPPTKLFYNMIHNISEFMLKSALPAFVQPFLSGTAPLAVIEQKEAS
;
A
#
# COMPACT_ATOMS: atom_id res chain seq x y z
N MET A 1 7.39 -21.41 -9.30
CA MET A 1 6.09 -20.87 -8.86
C MET A 1 5.73 -21.45 -7.50
N PRO A 2 5.19 -20.66 -6.56
CA PRO A 2 4.69 -21.16 -5.28
C PRO A 2 3.62 -22.25 -5.47
N GLN A 3 3.66 -23.28 -4.64
CA GLN A 3 2.77 -24.45 -4.75
C GLN A 3 1.28 -24.11 -4.65
N TYR A 4 0.92 -23.08 -3.87
CA TYR A 4 -0.49 -22.65 -3.77
C TYR A 4 -1.03 -22.09 -5.10
N ILE A 5 -0.19 -21.40 -5.88
CA ILE A 5 -0.55 -20.91 -7.22
C ILE A 5 -0.76 -22.09 -8.17
N GLN A 6 0.12 -23.09 -8.12
CA GLN A 6 -0.04 -24.31 -8.93
C GLN A 6 -1.31 -25.09 -8.57
N ASN A 7 -1.69 -25.13 -7.29
CA ASN A 7 -2.89 -25.83 -6.84
C ASN A 7 -4.19 -25.15 -7.31
N ILE A 8 -4.22 -23.82 -7.39
CA ILE A 8 -5.37 -23.07 -7.95
C ILE A 8 -5.53 -23.34 -9.45
N TYR A 9 -4.43 -23.41 -10.19
CA TYR A 9 -4.46 -23.61 -11.64
C TYR A 9 -4.67 -25.08 -12.06
N ASN A 10 -4.25 -26.04 -11.24
CA ASN A 10 -4.26 -27.47 -11.60
C ASN A 10 -5.48 -28.26 -11.09
N ASP A 11 -6.39 -27.66 -10.32
CA ASP A 11 -7.61 -28.35 -9.89
C ASP A 11 -8.64 -28.45 -11.05
N ARG A 12 -8.48 -29.48 -11.87
CA ARG A 12 -9.31 -29.77 -13.05
C ARG A 12 -10.74 -30.20 -12.69
N LYS A 13 -11.10 -30.38 -11.41
CA LYS A 13 -12.44 -30.79 -10.97
C LYS A 13 -13.43 -29.62 -10.79
N ILE A 14 -12.97 -28.39 -10.91
CA ILE A 14 -13.85 -27.22 -10.80
C ILE A 14 -14.42 -26.91 -12.21
N PRO A 15 -15.76 -26.92 -12.39
CA PRO A 15 -16.41 -26.57 -13.65
C PRO A 15 -15.88 -25.25 -14.18
N HIS A 16 -15.64 -25.15 -15.50
CA HIS A 16 -15.14 -23.92 -16.11
C HIS A 16 -16.01 -22.68 -15.81
N ASP A 17 -17.30 -22.87 -15.52
CA ASP A 17 -18.24 -21.81 -15.12
C ASP A 17 -18.05 -21.29 -13.68
N ARG A 18 -17.24 -21.99 -12.86
CA ARG A 18 -16.75 -21.49 -11.56
C ARG A 18 -15.35 -20.87 -11.65
N ARG A 19 -14.72 -20.83 -12.85
CA ARG A 19 -13.37 -20.29 -13.09
C ARG A 19 -13.35 -18.82 -13.54
N ARG A 20 -14.27 -18.02 -13.02
CA ARG A 20 -14.18 -16.56 -13.06
C ARG A 20 -14.50 -16.04 -11.67
N THR A 21 -13.47 -15.91 -10.83
CA THR A 21 -13.47 -14.84 -9.85
C THR A 21 -13.49 -13.57 -10.65
N ASP A 22 -14.62 -12.88 -10.68
CA ASP A 22 -14.69 -11.55 -11.24
C ASP A 22 -13.72 -10.67 -10.42
N THR A 23 -12.65 -10.24 -11.09
CA THR A 23 -11.55 -9.53 -10.46
C THR A 23 -11.76 -8.05 -10.69
N HIS A 24 -11.93 -7.30 -9.60
CA HIS A 24 -11.99 -5.85 -9.64
C HIS A 24 -10.57 -5.30 -9.56
N PHE A 25 -10.15 -4.53 -10.57
CA PHE A 25 -8.82 -3.94 -10.62
C PHE A 25 -8.86 -2.48 -10.20
N GLU A 26 -7.99 -2.10 -9.27
CA GLU A 26 -7.74 -0.71 -8.91
C GLU A 26 -6.26 -0.37 -9.04
N TYR A 27 -6.02 0.91 -9.33
CA TYR A 27 -4.69 1.51 -9.34
C TYR A 27 -4.66 2.67 -8.36
N LEU A 28 -3.68 2.67 -7.45
CA LEU A 28 -3.40 3.79 -6.56
C LEU A 28 -1.92 4.16 -6.64
N CYS A 29 -1.67 5.47 -6.70
CA CYS A 29 -0.33 6.04 -6.63
C CYS A 29 -0.15 6.74 -5.29
N ILE A 30 0.86 6.35 -4.54
CA ILE A 30 1.28 6.99 -3.30
C ILE A 30 2.63 7.65 -3.56
N ASP A 31 2.60 8.95 -3.84
CA ASP A 31 3.79 9.78 -4.05
C ASP A 31 4.39 10.25 -2.72
N PHE A 32 5.57 9.74 -2.34
CA PHE A 32 6.26 10.17 -1.11
C PHE A 32 7.03 11.50 -1.26
N GLY A 33 7.10 12.08 -2.45
CA GLY A 33 7.73 13.37 -2.72
C GLY A 33 6.87 14.54 -2.28
N ASN A 34 5.73 14.73 -2.94
CA ASN A 34 4.87 15.90 -2.73
C ASN A 34 3.47 15.56 -2.21
N GLY A 35 2.90 14.41 -2.57
CA GLY A 35 1.53 14.04 -2.17
C GLY A 35 1.42 13.52 -0.72
N HIS A 36 2.14 12.46 -0.42
CA HIS A 36 2.01 11.60 0.78
C HIS A 36 3.31 11.54 1.60
N ARG A 37 4.09 12.61 1.56
CA ARG A 37 5.41 12.72 2.18
C ARG A 37 5.42 12.27 3.64
N LEU A 38 6.50 11.60 4.06
CA LEU A 38 6.76 11.30 5.46
C LEU A 38 7.12 12.57 6.23
N THR A 39 6.56 12.72 7.42
CA THR A 39 6.78 13.87 8.29
C THR A 39 7.15 13.42 9.69
N ARG A 40 7.64 14.34 10.53
CA ARG A 40 7.97 14.03 11.94
C ARG A 40 6.80 13.46 12.73
N GLN A 41 5.61 13.73 12.24
CA GLN A 41 4.34 13.33 12.78
C GLN A 41 4.08 11.82 12.54
N ASP A 42 4.82 11.16 11.62
CA ASP A 42 4.78 9.71 11.37
C ASP A 42 5.67 8.90 12.33
N TYR A 43 6.56 9.53 13.11
CA TYR A 43 7.39 8.80 14.08
C TYR A 43 6.54 8.13 15.17
N GLY A 44 6.84 6.86 15.45
CA GLY A 44 6.11 6.07 16.44
C GLY A 44 4.76 5.52 15.97
N ILE A 45 4.35 5.82 14.73
CA ILE A 45 3.18 5.21 14.11
C ILE A 45 3.60 3.89 13.43
N ASP A 46 2.77 2.86 13.56
CA ASP A 46 2.99 1.57 12.93
C ASP A 46 3.01 1.67 11.39
N ALA A 47 3.91 0.92 10.75
CA ALA A 47 4.07 0.94 9.29
C ALA A 47 2.78 0.58 8.53
N SER A 48 1.96 -0.32 9.08
CA SER A 48 0.65 -0.69 8.53
C SER A 48 -0.33 0.47 8.58
N ILE A 49 -0.29 1.27 9.65
CA ILE A 49 -1.11 2.49 9.79
C ILE A 49 -0.60 3.58 8.83
N ILE A 50 0.71 3.79 8.73
CA ILE A 50 1.32 4.79 7.85
C ILE A 50 0.90 4.57 6.40
N ILE A 51 0.95 3.32 5.93
CA ILE A 51 0.54 3.00 4.55
C ILE A 51 -0.98 3.03 4.38
N GLY A 52 -1.75 2.52 5.36
CA GLY A 52 -3.20 2.53 5.29
C GLY A 52 -3.79 3.95 5.30
N LEU A 53 -3.22 4.89 6.06
CA LEU A 53 -3.60 6.31 6.01
C LEU A 53 -3.47 6.90 4.61
N ARG A 54 -2.34 6.62 3.93
CA ARG A 54 -2.03 7.15 2.60
C ARG A 54 -2.94 6.53 1.55
N ILE A 55 -3.22 5.23 1.66
CA ILE A 55 -4.16 4.53 0.78
C ILE A 55 -5.59 5.03 0.99
N ALA A 56 -6.02 5.22 2.24
CA ALA A 56 -7.34 5.73 2.55
C ALA A 56 -7.53 7.14 1.96
N HIS A 57 -6.52 8.00 2.09
CA HIS A 57 -6.52 9.31 1.46
C HIS A 57 -6.60 9.22 -0.07
N ALA A 58 -5.69 8.48 -0.71
CA ALA A 58 -5.63 8.37 -2.17
C ALA A 58 -6.91 7.77 -2.78
N PHE A 59 -7.56 6.84 -2.08
CA PHE A 59 -8.77 6.18 -2.57
C PHE A 59 -10.04 6.98 -2.27
N PHE A 60 -10.26 7.38 -1.02
CA PHE A 60 -11.53 7.99 -0.58
C PHE A 60 -11.55 9.51 -0.69
N ILE A 61 -10.40 10.17 -0.61
CA ILE A 61 -10.35 11.61 -0.33
C ILE A 61 -9.84 12.41 -1.53
N GLU A 62 -8.69 12.02 -2.08
CA GLU A 62 -7.95 12.81 -3.08
C GLU A 62 -8.82 13.16 -4.29
N LYS A 63 -9.57 12.19 -4.82
CA LYS A 63 -10.41 12.38 -6.01
C LYS A 63 -11.78 13.01 -5.70
N GLU A 64 -12.35 12.74 -4.52
CA GLU A 64 -13.71 13.17 -4.20
C GLU A 64 -13.77 14.58 -3.58
N TYR A 65 -12.78 14.94 -2.75
CA TYR A 65 -12.83 16.17 -1.96
C TYR A 65 -11.74 17.18 -2.32
N GLY A 66 -10.77 16.80 -3.17
CA GLY A 66 -9.64 17.65 -3.54
C GLY A 66 -8.79 18.10 -2.34
N MET A 67 -8.94 17.41 -1.22
CA MET A 67 -8.24 17.67 0.04
C MET A 67 -6.84 17.06 -0.05
N SER A 68 -5.84 17.77 0.43
CA SER A 68 -4.46 17.27 0.53
C SER A 68 -4.30 16.27 1.68
N PHE A 69 -3.25 15.45 1.61
CA PHE A 69 -2.98 14.46 2.67
C PHE A 69 -2.77 15.13 4.04
N GLN A 70 -2.14 16.30 4.07
CA GLN A 70 -1.91 17.02 5.32
C GLN A 70 -3.21 17.58 5.91
N GLU A 71 -4.12 18.10 5.07
CA GLU A 71 -5.43 18.56 5.54
C GLU A 71 -6.27 17.40 6.06
N PHE A 72 -6.27 16.27 5.34
CA PHE A 72 -6.92 15.03 5.78
C PHE A 72 -6.39 14.59 7.14
N ARG A 73 -5.07 14.60 7.30
CA ARG A 73 -4.42 14.21 8.55
C ARG A 73 -4.73 15.16 9.71
N ILE A 74 -4.76 16.47 9.48
CA ILE A 74 -5.18 17.47 10.48
C ILE A 74 -6.64 17.23 10.87
N ALA A 75 -7.51 16.95 9.90
CA ALA A 75 -8.91 16.60 10.17
C ALA A 75 -9.06 15.31 10.98
N LEU A 76 -8.08 14.40 10.94
CA LEU A 76 -8.04 13.21 11.78
C LEU A 76 -7.50 13.46 13.20
N GLU A 77 -6.79 14.57 13.46
CA GLU A 77 -6.23 14.85 14.80
C GLU A 77 -7.31 15.01 15.88
N GLN A 78 -8.54 15.38 15.51
CA GLN A 78 -9.68 15.41 16.43
C GLN A 78 -10.13 14.00 16.87
N TYR A 79 -9.63 12.94 16.22
CA TYR A 79 -9.95 11.53 16.47
C TYR A 79 -8.70 10.73 16.88
N ARG A 80 -7.81 11.29 17.72
CA ARG A 80 -6.49 10.72 18.07
C ARG A 80 -6.44 9.22 18.42
N ASP A 81 -7.49 8.65 19.00
CA ASP A 81 -7.56 7.21 19.34
C ASP A 81 -7.96 6.32 18.14
N SER A 82 -8.28 6.92 16.98
CA SER A 82 -8.85 6.26 15.79
C SER A 82 -7.80 5.83 14.75
N PHE A 83 -6.50 6.05 14.98
CA PHE A 83 -5.49 5.65 13.98
C PHE A 83 -5.45 4.14 13.74
N ASN A 84 -5.89 3.33 14.70
CA ASN A 84 -6.04 1.88 14.53
C ASN A 84 -7.02 1.50 13.41
N ASN A 85 -7.99 2.37 13.08
CA ASN A 85 -8.90 2.13 11.96
C ASN A 85 -8.21 2.28 10.59
N PHE A 86 -6.98 2.78 10.57
CA PHE A 86 -6.17 2.94 9.37
C PHE A 86 -5.09 1.88 9.22
N HIS A 87 -5.13 0.79 9.99
CA HIS A 87 -4.30 -0.37 9.67
C HIS A 87 -4.58 -0.81 8.22
N PHE A 88 -3.51 -1.14 7.48
CA PHE A 88 -3.57 -1.45 6.06
C PHE A 88 -4.65 -2.49 5.71
N ASN A 89 -4.76 -3.55 6.51
CA ASN A 89 -5.76 -4.59 6.29
C ASN A 89 -7.20 -4.11 6.49
N VAL A 90 -7.42 -3.22 7.47
CA VAL A 90 -8.72 -2.60 7.70
C VAL A 90 -9.10 -1.73 6.51
N VAL A 91 -8.17 -0.90 6.04
CA VAL A 91 -8.38 -0.02 4.88
C VAL A 91 -8.70 -0.80 3.61
N ILE A 92 -7.98 -1.88 3.32
CA ILE A 92 -8.30 -2.76 2.18
C ILE A 92 -9.70 -3.37 2.32
N GLY A 93 -10.10 -3.74 3.54
CA GLY A 93 -11.45 -4.20 3.84
C GLY A 93 -12.52 -3.15 3.56
N GLU A 94 -12.29 -1.90 3.97
CA GLU A 94 -13.22 -0.79 3.72
C GLU A 94 -13.30 -0.41 2.24
N ILE A 95 -12.19 -0.47 1.49
CA ILE A 95 -12.20 -0.27 0.04
C ILE A 95 -13.08 -1.31 -0.65
N ARG A 96 -12.95 -2.58 -0.27
CA ARG A 96 -13.80 -3.65 -0.82
C ARG A 96 -15.29 -3.40 -0.55
N LYS A 97 -15.63 -2.93 0.66
CA LYS A 97 -17.01 -2.59 1.02
C LYS A 97 -17.53 -1.42 0.19
N ALA A 98 -16.74 -0.35 0.04
CA ALA A 98 -17.12 0.82 -0.75
C ALA A 98 -17.36 0.48 -2.23
N LEU A 99 -16.59 -0.47 -2.77
CA LEU A 99 -16.74 -1.00 -4.12
C LEU A 99 -17.86 -2.06 -4.24
N ASN A 100 -18.59 -2.37 -3.17
CA ASN A 100 -19.62 -3.41 -3.11
C ASN A 100 -19.14 -4.80 -3.55
N LEU A 101 -17.86 -5.13 -3.28
CA LEU A 101 -17.27 -6.40 -3.66
C LEU A 101 -17.67 -7.51 -2.69
N SER A 102 -18.34 -8.54 -3.21
CA SER A 102 -18.62 -9.75 -2.42
C SER A 102 -17.37 -10.60 -2.20
N ASP A 103 -17.44 -11.57 -1.29
CA ASP A 103 -16.32 -12.46 -0.98
C ASP A 103 -15.86 -13.33 -2.17
N LYS A 104 -16.68 -13.41 -3.22
CA LYS A 104 -16.36 -14.13 -4.46
C LYS A 104 -15.55 -13.28 -5.45
N HIS A 105 -15.51 -11.96 -5.27
CA HIS A 105 -14.79 -11.04 -6.13
C HIS A 105 -13.39 -10.80 -5.57
N LEU A 106 -12.38 -11.08 -6.38
CA LEU A 106 -11.00 -10.77 -6.03
C LEU A 106 -10.79 -9.27 -6.23
N PHE A 107 -10.34 -8.59 -5.20
CA PHE A 107 -9.87 -7.20 -5.32
C PHE A 107 -8.38 -7.21 -5.67
N PHE A 108 -8.01 -6.69 -6.83
CA PHE A 108 -6.62 -6.55 -7.24
C PHE A 108 -6.22 -5.09 -7.17
N LEU A 109 -5.29 -4.74 -6.29
CA LEU A 109 -4.75 -3.40 -6.18
C LEU A 109 -3.33 -3.36 -6.74
N TYR A 110 -3.13 -2.57 -7.80
CA TYR A 110 -1.80 -2.15 -8.21
C TYR A 110 -1.41 -0.91 -7.40
N LEU A 111 -0.52 -1.11 -6.42
CA LEU A 111 -0.10 -0.07 -5.49
C LEU A 111 1.25 0.49 -5.94
N HIS A 112 1.21 1.62 -6.64
CA HIS A 112 2.41 2.35 -7.01
C HIS A 112 2.89 3.18 -5.82
N ILE A 113 4.10 2.87 -5.33
CA ILE A 113 4.83 3.63 -4.31
C ILE A 113 5.90 4.42 -5.07
N ASP A 114 5.62 5.70 -5.29
CA ASP A 114 6.51 6.62 -5.99
C ASP A 114 7.43 7.31 -4.98
N GLU A 115 8.60 7.73 -5.44
CA GLU A 115 9.67 8.32 -4.65
C GLU A 115 10.07 7.45 -3.42
N PHE A 116 10.11 6.13 -3.59
CA PHE A 116 10.36 5.18 -2.50
C PHE A 116 11.69 5.41 -1.76
N GLN A 117 12.68 5.99 -2.44
CA GLN A 117 13.99 6.32 -1.87
C GLN A 117 13.89 7.38 -0.74
N LEU A 118 12.79 8.13 -0.66
CA LEU A 118 12.51 9.02 0.47
C LEU A 118 12.13 8.24 1.74
N ILE A 119 11.53 7.06 1.60
CA ILE A 119 11.29 6.14 2.73
C ILE A 119 12.61 5.54 3.21
N ASP A 120 13.48 5.14 2.29
CA ASP A 120 14.83 4.63 2.63
C ASP A 120 15.69 5.72 3.31
N SER A 121 15.58 6.97 2.85
CA SER A 121 16.24 8.12 3.48
C SER A 121 15.69 8.38 4.88
N TRP A 122 14.38 8.25 5.06
CA TRP A 122 13.73 8.35 6.37
C TRP A 122 14.27 7.32 7.37
N ASP A 123 14.42 6.05 6.94
CA ASP A 123 14.97 4.98 7.78
C ASP A 123 16.42 5.25 8.20
N LYS A 124 17.22 5.92 7.36
CA LYS A 124 18.60 6.32 7.71
C LYS A 124 18.65 7.45 8.73
N GLU A 125 17.64 8.32 8.73
CA GLU A 125 17.51 9.42 9.68
C GLU A 125 16.80 9.00 10.97
N ASP A 126 16.22 7.79 11.02
CA ASP A 126 15.52 7.29 12.19
C ASP A 126 16.47 7.08 13.38
N LYS A 127 16.18 7.80 14.47
CA LYS A 127 16.92 7.76 15.73
C LYS A 127 16.20 6.94 16.79
N SER A 128 15.11 6.24 16.45
CA SER A 128 14.41 5.36 17.38
C SER A 128 15.33 4.21 17.82
N ASN A 129 15.09 3.71 19.03
CA ASN A 129 15.80 2.56 19.56
C ASN A 129 14.79 1.53 20.11
N PRO A 130 14.56 0.40 19.42
CA PRO A 130 15.23 -0.03 18.19
C PRO A 130 14.81 0.78 16.95
N PRO A 131 15.60 0.77 15.85
CA PRO A 131 15.22 1.39 14.57
C PRO A 131 13.89 0.85 14.06
N THR A 132 13.05 1.73 13.53
CA THR A 132 11.68 1.40 13.07
C THR A 132 11.71 0.47 11.86
N LYS A 133 12.71 0.58 10.98
CA LYS A 133 12.80 -0.18 9.71
C LYS A 133 11.51 -0.05 8.89
N LEU A 134 11.06 1.19 8.72
CA LEU A 134 9.78 1.54 8.11
C LEU A 134 9.61 0.91 6.74
N PHE A 135 10.60 1.04 5.85
CA PHE A 135 10.48 0.53 4.49
C PHE A 135 10.31 -1.00 4.48
N TYR A 136 11.14 -1.70 5.26
CA TYR A 136 11.01 -3.15 5.43
C TYR A 136 9.62 -3.54 5.96
N ASN A 137 9.14 -2.87 7.00
CA ASN A 137 7.86 -3.17 7.61
C ASN A 137 6.67 -2.85 6.69
N MET A 138 6.75 -1.80 5.88
CA MET A 138 5.73 -1.50 4.85
C MET A 138 5.66 -2.61 3.80
N ILE A 139 6.80 -3.00 3.24
CA ILE A 139 6.87 -4.08 2.24
C ILE A 139 6.42 -5.41 2.85
N HIS A 140 6.80 -5.68 4.10
CA HIS A 140 6.35 -6.86 4.82
C HIS A 140 4.82 -6.90 4.93
N ASN A 141 4.19 -5.82 5.40
CA ASN A 141 2.73 -5.71 5.50
C ASN A 141 2.03 -5.87 4.13
N ILE A 142 2.59 -5.31 3.06
CA ILE A 142 2.04 -5.49 1.70
C ILE A 142 2.18 -6.94 1.23
N SER A 143 3.33 -7.57 1.48
CA SER A 143 3.63 -8.93 1.02
C SER A 143 2.66 -9.97 1.60
N GLU A 144 2.10 -9.72 2.78
CA GLU A 144 1.06 -10.56 3.37
C GLU A 144 -0.18 -10.67 2.45
N PHE A 145 -0.53 -9.59 1.75
CA PHE A 145 -1.62 -9.58 0.75
C PHE A 145 -1.26 -10.26 -0.57
N MET A 146 0.03 -10.44 -0.87
CA MET A 146 0.47 -11.20 -2.04
C MET A 146 0.50 -12.70 -1.78
N LEU A 147 0.85 -13.10 -0.55
CA LEU A 147 1.22 -14.48 -0.23
C LEU A 147 0.13 -15.24 0.52
N LYS A 148 -0.59 -14.58 1.44
CA LYS A 148 -1.52 -15.23 2.38
C LYS A 148 -2.57 -14.24 2.90
N SER A 149 -3.21 -13.52 1.98
CA SER A 149 -4.24 -12.53 2.31
C SER A 149 -5.40 -13.18 3.06
N ALA A 150 -5.78 -12.59 4.19
CA ALA A 150 -7.00 -12.97 4.92
C ALA A 150 -8.28 -12.46 4.25
N LEU A 151 -8.15 -11.49 3.34
CA LEU A 151 -9.24 -10.97 2.52
C LEU A 151 -9.15 -11.54 1.10
N PRO A 152 -10.24 -11.53 0.32
CA PRO A 152 -10.21 -11.81 -1.12
C PRO A 152 -9.53 -10.64 -1.88
N ALA A 153 -8.30 -10.33 -1.54
CA ALA A 153 -7.54 -9.20 -2.05
C ALA A 153 -6.10 -9.59 -2.36
N PHE A 154 -5.58 -9.10 -3.49
CA PHE A 154 -4.19 -9.19 -3.89
C PHE A 154 -3.65 -7.78 -4.12
N VAL A 155 -2.57 -7.43 -3.42
CA VAL A 155 -1.95 -6.10 -3.55
C VAL A 155 -0.56 -6.26 -4.13
N GLN A 156 -0.33 -5.73 -5.33
CA GLN A 156 0.96 -5.77 -5.98
C GLN A 156 1.66 -4.41 -5.83
N PRO A 157 2.78 -4.32 -5.09
CA PRO A 157 3.56 -3.09 -5.03
C PRO A 157 4.33 -2.89 -6.33
N PHE A 158 4.40 -1.64 -6.79
CA PHE A 158 5.32 -1.17 -7.81
C PHE A 158 6.11 -0.01 -7.23
N LEU A 159 7.43 -0.17 -7.12
CA LEU A 159 8.30 0.85 -6.56
C LEU A 159 8.90 1.67 -7.70
N SER A 160 8.73 2.99 -7.64
CA SER A 160 9.36 3.90 -8.57
C SER A 160 9.94 5.10 -7.84
N GLY A 161 10.81 5.85 -8.50
CA GLY A 161 11.44 7.02 -7.93
C GLY A 161 12.58 7.53 -8.81
N THR A 162 13.12 8.66 -8.39
CA THR A 162 14.21 9.32 -9.10
C THR A 162 15.54 8.59 -8.89
N ALA A 163 16.23 8.28 -9.99
CA ALA A 163 17.58 7.73 -9.92
C ALA A 163 18.53 8.74 -9.28
N PRO A 164 19.41 8.33 -8.33
CA PRO A 164 20.42 9.23 -7.79
C PRO A 164 21.27 9.83 -8.91
N LEU A 165 21.62 11.12 -8.80
CA LEU A 165 22.48 11.83 -9.76
C LEU A 165 23.76 11.05 -10.09
N ALA A 166 24.39 10.42 -9.09
CA ALA A 166 25.57 9.58 -9.29
C ALA A 166 25.34 8.38 -10.24
N VAL A 167 24.13 7.82 -10.27
CA VAL A 167 23.74 6.73 -11.17
C VAL A 167 23.48 7.26 -12.58
N ILE A 168 22.92 8.47 -12.69
CA ILE A 168 22.71 9.17 -13.96
C ILE A 168 24.07 9.52 -14.59
N GLU A 169 24.97 10.13 -13.82
CA GLU A 169 26.31 10.53 -14.28
C GLU A 169 27.15 9.32 -14.72
N GLN A 170 27.11 8.19 -13.99
CA GLN A 170 27.78 6.96 -14.42
C GLN A 170 27.25 6.41 -15.75
N LYS A 171 25.95 6.55 -15.97
CA LYS A 171 25.30 6.07 -17.20
C LYS A 171 25.56 7.00 -18.38
N GLU A 172 25.67 8.30 -18.16
CA GLU A 172 26.05 9.28 -19.19
C GLU A 172 27.55 9.23 -19.54
N ALA A 173 28.39 8.74 -18.63
CA ALA A 173 29.82 8.53 -18.85
C ALA A 173 30.18 7.20 -19.53
N SER A 174 29.19 6.33 -19.83
CA SER A 174 29.35 5.01 -20.48
C SER A 174 28.86 5.01 -21.92
#